data_AF-A0A7J3AEA6-F1
#
_entry.id   AF-A0A7J3AEA6-F1
#
_cell.length_a   1.000
_cell.length_b   1.000
_cell.length_c   1.000
_cell.angle_alpha   90.00
_cell.angle_beta   90.00
_cell.angle_gamma   90.00
#
_symmetry.space_group_name_H-M   'P 1'
#
loop_
_entity.id
_entity.type
_entity.pdbx_description
1 polymer ?
#
loop_
_entity_poly.entity_id
_entity_poly.type
_entity_poly.pdbx_seq_one_letter_code
_entity_poly.pdbx_strand_id
1 'polypeptide(L)'
;MVILVGWQALVCAACFSVAHAATEVIGVISSDTKWTKAKSPYNLTGPLLVKKGVTLTIEAGATVNINEYYIQVNGTLRAIGRSDDLVRISGNELRFTEDS
;
A
#
# COMPACT_ATOMS: atom_id res chain seq x y z
N MET A 1 -59.90 -13.00 13.45
CA MET A 1 -58.94 -14.10 13.22
C MET A 1 -57.64 -13.46 12.75
N VAL A 2 -56.64 -13.40 13.62
CA VAL A 2 -55.35 -12.75 13.37
C VAL A 2 -54.49 -13.71 12.55
N ILE A 3 -54.05 -13.31 11.36
CA ILE A 3 -52.93 -13.99 10.68
C ILE A 3 -51.74 -13.04 10.65
N LEU A 4 -50.92 -13.17 11.69
CA LEU A 4 -49.54 -12.71 11.75
C LEU A 4 -48.72 -13.62 10.83
N VAL A 5 -48.11 -13.09 9.76
CA VAL A 5 -47.05 -13.79 9.04
C VAL A 5 -45.80 -12.90 9.02
N GLY A 6 -44.92 -13.24 9.96
CA GLY A 6 -43.49 -12.95 10.06
C GLY A 6 -42.91 -11.82 9.22
N TRP A 7 -42.68 -10.68 9.88
CA TRP A 7 -41.64 -9.73 9.48
C TRP A 7 -40.28 -10.33 9.85
N GLN A 8 -39.61 -11.03 8.92
CA GLN A 8 -38.25 -11.52 9.17
C GLN A 8 -37.24 -10.87 8.22
N ALA A 9 -36.39 -10.08 8.88
CA ALA A 9 -35.02 -9.75 8.57
C ALA A 9 -34.75 -9.33 7.12
N LEU A 10 -34.78 -8.01 6.92
CA LEU A 10 -33.83 -7.34 6.05
C LEU A 10 -32.43 -7.88 6.41
N VAL A 11 -31.91 -8.78 5.58
CA VAL A 11 -30.49 -9.15 5.62
C VAL A 11 -29.75 -7.89 5.18
N CYS A 12 -29.37 -7.08 6.17
CA CYS A 12 -28.34 -6.08 5.99
C CYS A 12 -27.08 -6.89 5.71
N ALA A 13 -26.78 -7.11 4.43
CA ALA A 13 -25.45 -7.50 4.00
C ALA A 13 -24.54 -6.36 4.41
N ALA A 14 -24.03 -6.40 5.65
CA ALA A 14 -22.91 -5.60 6.04
C ALA A 14 -21.79 -5.99 5.07
N CYS A 15 -21.46 -5.09 4.14
CA CYS A 15 -20.18 -5.15 3.46
C CYS A 15 -19.13 -5.00 4.56
N PHE A 16 -18.68 -6.12 5.11
CA PHE A 16 -17.56 -6.16 6.02
C PHE A 16 -16.35 -5.73 5.20
N SER A 17 -16.08 -4.43 5.18
CA SER A 17 -14.80 -3.91 4.72
C SER A 17 -13.76 -4.45 5.69
N VAL A 18 -13.05 -5.51 5.30
CA VAL A 18 -11.83 -5.92 5.99
C VAL A 18 -10.85 -4.76 5.82
N ALA A 19 -10.72 -3.93 6.85
CA ALA A 19 -9.63 -2.97 6.93
C ALA A 19 -8.35 -3.77 7.14
N HIS A 20 -7.51 -3.86 6.10
CA HIS A 20 -6.18 -4.41 6.25
C HIS A 20 -5.35 -3.46 7.12
N ALA A 21 -4.72 -3.97 8.17
CA ALA A 21 -3.86 -3.16 9.04
C ALA A 21 -2.68 -2.61 8.22
N ALA A 22 -2.35 -1.33 8.40
CA ALA A 22 -1.26 -0.72 7.66
C ALA A 22 0.07 -1.48 7.90
N THR A 23 0.84 -1.71 6.83
CA THR A 23 2.21 -2.21 6.95
C THR A 23 3.13 -1.04 7.21
N GLU A 24 3.64 -0.91 8.44
CA GLU A 24 4.62 0.11 8.79
C GLU A 24 5.99 -0.22 8.21
N VAL A 25 6.65 0.75 7.57
CA VAL A 25 7.97 0.56 6.93
C VAL A 25 8.91 1.72 7.25
N ILE A 26 10.17 1.40 7.59
CA ILE A 26 11.24 2.36 7.86
C ILE A 26 12.62 1.75 7.57
N GLY A 27 13.64 2.60 7.45
CA GLY A 27 15.03 2.18 7.47
C GLY A 27 15.58 1.88 6.09
N VAL A 28 16.11 0.68 5.86
CA VAL A 28 16.87 0.36 4.65
C VAL A 28 16.36 -0.91 3.99
N ILE A 29 16.01 -0.81 2.71
CA ILE A 29 15.74 -1.95 1.83
C ILE A 29 17.08 -2.37 1.21
N SER A 30 17.62 -3.48 1.73
CA SER A 30 18.93 -4.03 1.36
C SER A 30 18.88 -5.24 0.42
N SER A 31 17.69 -5.71 0.07
CA SER A 31 17.44 -6.81 -0.86
C SER A 31 16.16 -6.52 -1.65
N ASP A 32 16.05 -7.11 -2.84
CA ASP A 32 14.88 -6.96 -3.69
C ASP A 32 13.61 -7.27 -2.89
N THR A 33 12.67 -6.32 -2.93
CA THR A 33 11.48 -6.32 -2.09
C THR A 33 10.26 -6.01 -2.93
N LYS A 34 9.17 -6.71 -2.64
CA LYS A 34 7.88 -6.49 -3.27
C LYS A 34 6.87 -5.93 -2.28
N TRP A 35 6.23 -4.84 -2.67
CA TRP A 35 5.09 -4.27 -1.99
C TRP A 35 3.82 -4.64 -2.73
N THR A 36 2.91 -5.35 -2.05
CA THR A 36 1.75 -5.98 -2.65
C THR A 36 0.45 -5.38 -2.12
N LYS A 37 -0.63 -5.43 -2.91
CA LYS A 37 -1.96 -5.00 -2.47
C LYS A 37 -2.41 -5.68 -1.18
N ALA A 38 -2.05 -6.96 -1.00
CA ALA A 38 -2.46 -7.74 0.16
C ALA A 38 -1.86 -7.26 1.48
N LYS A 39 -0.84 -6.38 1.46
CA LYS A 39 -0.21 -5.77 2.63
C LYS A 39 -0.39 -4.24 2.65
N SER A 40 -1.19 -3.72 1.72
CA SER A 40 -1.49 -2.30 1.60
C SER A 40 -2.46 -1.86 2.71
N PRO A 41 -2.35 -0.62 3.22
CA PRO A 41 -1.39 0.41 2.83
C PRO A 41 -0.01 0.22 3.47
N TYR A 42 1.04 0.59 2.75
CA TYR A 42 2.39 0.75 3.30
C TYR A 42 2.55 2.15 3.86
N ASN A 43 2.76 2.27 5.17
CA ASN A 43 2.87 3.55 5.85
C ASN A 43 4.29 3.79 6.34
N LEU A 44 4.93 4.85 5.86
CA LEU A 44 6.25 5.22 6.35
C LEU A 44 6.12 5.81 7.75
N THR A 45 6.90 5.27 8.69
CA THR A 45 7.04 5.82 10.06
C THR A 45 8.42 6.45 10.28
N GLY A 46 9.14 6.72 9.20
CA GLY A 46 10.51 7.23 9.16
C GLY A 46 11.07 7.25 7.73
N PRO A 47 12.25 7.85 7.52
CA PRO A 47 12.94 7.81 6.23
C PRO A 47 13.23 6.38 5.78
N LEU A 48 13.17 6.15 4.46
CA LEU A 48 13.43 4.85 3.84
C LEU A 48 14.47 4.96 2.72
N LEU A 49 15.50 4.13 2.75
CA LEU A 49 16.52 4.04 1.69
C LEU A 49 16.35 2.74 0.91
N VAL A 50 16.24 2.83 -0.41
CA VAL A 50 16.43 1.71 -1.33
C VAL A 50 17.90 1.70 -1.76
N LYS A 51 18.66 0.68 -1.32
CA LYS A 51 20.10 0.59 -1.60
C LYS A 51 20.40 0.46 -3.09
N LYS A 52 21.60 0.88 -3.49
CA LYS A 52 22.14 0.65 -4.83
C LYS A 52 22.14 -0.84 -5.17
N GLY A 53 21.77 -1.17 -6.41
CA GLY A 53 21.67 -2.55 -6.89
C GLY A 53 20.44 -3.32 -6.39
N VAL A 54 19.57 -2.69 -5.59
CA VAL A 54 18.34 -3.30 -5.07
C VAL A 54 17.12 -2.70 -5.76
N THR A 55 16.10 -3.54 -5.99
CA THR A 55 14.82 -3.15 -6.57
C THR A 55 13.69 -3.22 -5.54
N LEU A 56 13.05 -2.07 -5.28
CA LEU A 56 11.73 -2.03 -4.68
C LEU A 56 10.67 -2.09 -5.77
N THR A 57 9.88 -3.17 -5.81
CA THR A 57 8.75 -3.31 -6.74
C THR A 57 7.44 -3.06 -6.02
N ILE A 58 6.67 -2.07 -6.46
CA ILE A 58 5.32 -1.79 -5.98
C ILE A 58 4.33 -2.37 -6.98
N GLU A 59 3.62 -3.42 -6.59
CA GLU A 59 2.68 -4.14 -7.45
C GLU A 59 1.32 -3.45 -7.51
N ALA A 60 0.56 -3.76 -8.57
CA ALA A 60 -0.77 -3.23 -8.84
C ALA A 60 -1.69 -3.26 -7.61
N GLY A 61 -2.43 -2.17 -7.41
CA GLY A 61 -3.36 -2.00 -6.29
C GLY A 61 -2.71 -1.71 -4.93
N ALA A 62 -1.39 -1.68 -4.82
CA ALA A 62 -0.73 -1.26 -3.58
C ALA A 62 -0.83 0.26 -3.39
N THR A 63 -1.07 0.67 -2.14
CA THR A 63 -1.03 2.06 -1.69
C THR A 63 0.18 2.27 -0.80
N VAL A 64 0.92 3.35 -1.05
CA VAL A 64 2.07 3.79 -0.27
C VAL A 64 1.81 5.20 0.25
N ASN A 65 1.95 5.36 1.56
CA ASN A 65 1.84 6.62 2.27
C ASN A 65 3.22 6.99 2.83
N ILE A 66 3.86 7.99 2.22
CA ILE A 66 5.18 8.50 2.62
C ILE A 66 5.06 9.41 3.86
N ASN A 67 3.87 9.96 4.12
CA ASN A 67 3.61 10.94 5.18
C ASN A 67 4.54 12.15 5.06
N GLU A 68 5.12 12.64 6.16
CA GLU A 68 6.11 13.73 6.16
C GLU A 68 7.56 13.28 5.83
N TYR A 69 7.79 12.00 5.57
CA TYR A 69 9.12 11.45 5.34
C TYR A 69 9.54 11.52 3.86
N TYR A 70 10.58 10.77 3.52
CA TYR A 70 11.01 10.60 2.14
C TYR A 70 11.46 9.15 1.90
N ILE A 71 11.35 8.72 0.65
CA ILE A 71 12.03 7.53 0.15
C ILE A 71 13.21 8.00 -0.68
N GLN A 72 14.42 7.66 -0.26
CA GLN A 72 15.63 7.84 -1.06
C GLN A 72 15.89 6.57 -1.87
N VAL A 73 15.98 6.72 -3.19
CA VAL A 73 16.18 5.63 -4.14
C VAL A 73 17.56 5.77 -4.76
N ASN A 74 18.53 5.06 -4.18
CA ASN A 74 19.85 4.86 -4.78
C ASN A 74 19.88 3.62 -5.70
N GLY A 75 18.87 2.76 -5.59
CA GLY A 75 18.67 1.59 -6.44
C GLY A 75 17.58 1.83 -7.50
N THR A 76 16.66 0.88 -7.61
CA THR A 76 15.53 0.95 -8.53
C THR A 76 14.20 0.94 -7.75
N LEU A 77 13.29 1.85 -8.08
CA LEU A 77 11.90 1.80 -7.66
C LEU A 77 11.03 1.55 -8.88
N ARG A 78 10.26 0.46 -8.88
CA ARG A 78 9.41 0.05 -9.99
C ARG A 78 7.95 -0.04 -9.56
N ALA A 79 7.13 0.92 -9.98
CA ALA A 79 5.68 0.88 -9.78
C ALA A 79 4.99 0.23 -10.99
N ILE A 80 4.28 -0.87 -10.78
CA ILE A 80 3.66 -1.68 -11.83
C ILE A 80 2.15 -1.70 -11.63
N GLY A 81 1.46 -0.64 -12.06
CA GLY A 81 -0.01 -0.57 -12.04
C GLY A 81 -0.67 -1.38 -13.17
N ARG A 82 -1.97 -1.64 -13.03
CA ARG A 82 -2.86 -2.14 -14.10
C ARG A 82 -3.99 -1.13 -14.33
N SER A 83 -4.59 -1.13 -15.51
CA SER A 83 -5.68 -0.20 -15.84
C SER A 83 -6.88 -0.31 -14.89
N ASP A 84 -7.13 -1.51 -14.36
CA ASP A 84 -8.17 -1.81 -13.36
C ASP A 84 -7.68 -1.69 -11.91
N ASP A 85 -6.36 -1.60 -11.66
CA ASP A 85 -5.79 -1.62 -10.31
C ASP A 85 -4.48 -0.80 -10.26
N LEU A 86 -4.63 0.49 -9.97
CA LEU A 86 -3.54 1.45 -9.98
C LEU A 86 -2.66 1.34 -8.72
N VAL A 87 -1.36 1.61 -8.89
CA VAL A 87 -0.48 1.93 -7.77
C VAL A 87 -0.77 3.35 -7.31
N ARG A 88 -0.94 3.55 -6.00
CA ARG A 88 -1.12 4.87 -5.38
C ARG A 88 0.06 5.18 -4.48
N ILE A 89 0.75 6.28 -4.75
CA ILE A 89 1.82 6.78 -3.90
C ILE A 89 1.46 8.21 -3.52
N SER A 90 1.41 8.47 -2.22
CA SER A 90 1.02 9.77 -1.65
C SER A 90 2.02 10.17 -0.56
N GLY A 91 2.20 11.47 -0.35
CA GLY A 91 3.02 12.03 0.74
C GLY A 91 4.10 12.98 0.23
N ASN A 92 5.11 13.21 1.05
CA ASN A 92 6.03 14.34 0.89
C ASN A 92 7.04 14.19 -0.26
N GLU A 93 7.93 13.19 -0.28
CA GLU A 93 9.02 13.17 -1.28
C GLU A 93 9.54 11.78 -1.68
N LEU A 94 9.81 11.61 -2.98
CA LEU A 94 10.60 10.52 -3.56
C LEU A 94 11.89 11.11 -4.14
N ARG A 95 13.04 10.76 -3.57
CA ARG A 95 14.35 11.27 -4.00
C ARG A 95 15.07 10.21 -4.81
N PHE A 96 15.29 10.47 -6.10
CA PHE A 96 16.14 9.65 -6.94
C PHE A 96 17.54 10.26 -6.96
N THR A 97 18.55 9.49 -6.60
CA THR A 97 19.95 9.95 -6.66
C THR A 97 20.60 9.41 -7.92
N GLU A 98 21.20 10.27 -8.71
CA GLU A 98 22.11 9.85 -9.76
C GLU A 98 23.36 9.27 -9.10
N ASP A 99 23.77 8.08 -9.54
CA ASP A 99 25.02 7.47 -9.12
C ASP A 99 26.16 8.24 -9.79
N SER A 100 26.75 9.20 -9.06
CA SER A 100 27.99 9.87 -9.44
C SER A 100 29.19 8.92 -9.41
#